data_AF-A0A958TI52-F1
#
_entry.id   AF-A0A958TI52-F1
#
_cell.length_a   1.000
_cell.length_b   1.000
_cell.length_c   1.000
_cell.angle_alpha   90.00
_cell.angle_beta   90.00
_cell.angle_gamma   90.00
#
_symmetry.space_group_name_H-M   'P 1'
#
loop_
_entity.id
_entity.type
_entity.pdbx_description
1 polymer ?
#
loop_
_entity_poly.entity_id
_entity_poly.type
_entity_poly.pdbx_seq_one_letter_code
_entity_poly.pdbx_strand_id
1 'polypeptide(L)'
;VFLFGLIHGMGFASVLGNLGLPKDSFLTSLLLFNLGVELGQISIILLAYILLGKFFGNKPYYRKYIVIPMSALIVIIATYWTIQRIFFS
;
A
#
# COMPACT_ATOMS: atom_id res chain seq x y z
N VAL A 1 1.93 -6.86 -10.78
CA VAL A 1 0.65 -6.31 -10.28
C VAL A 1 -0.29 -7.42 -9.80
N PHE A 2 -0.61 -8.43 -10.62
CA PHE A 2 -1.54 -9.50 -10.23
C PHE A 2 -1.12 -10.32 -8.99
N LEU A 3 0.09 -10.90 -8.99
CA LEU A 3 0.60 -11.67 -7.83
C LEU A 3 0.68 -10.85 -6.54
N PHE A 4 1.11 -9.60 -6.66
CA PHE A 4 1.15 -8.67 -5.52
C PHE A 4 -0.25 -8.38 -4.99
N GLY A 5 -1.22 -8.11 -5.88
CA GLY A 5 -2.62 -7.89 -5.52
C GLY A 5 -3.25 -9.12 -4.86
N LEU A 6 -2.93 -10.33 -5.32
CA LEU A 6 -3.41 -11.58 -4.73
C LEU A 6 -2.87 -11.77 -3.31
N ILE A 7 -1.55 -11.64 -3.11
CA ILE A 7 -0.90 -11.76 -1.80
C ILE A 7 -1.48 -10.71 -0.83
N HIS A 8 -1.66 -9.48 -1.30
CA HIS A 8 -2.21 -8.40 -0.51
C HIS A 8 -3.67 -8.64 -0.12
N GLY A 9 -4.51 -9.05 -1.07
CA GLY A 9 -5.92 -9.38 -0.83
C GLY A 9 -6.12 -10.56 0.13
N MET A 10 -5.27 -11.59 0.04
CA MET A 10 -5.29 -12.73 0.98
C MET A 10 -4.87 -12.32 2.39
N GLY A 11 -3.81 -11.50 2.53
CA GLY A 11 -3.37 -10.98 3.81
C GLY A 11 -4.46 -10.13 4.49
N PHE A 12 -5.17 -9.31 3.71
CA PHE A 12 -6.29 -8.53 4.20
C PHE A 12 -7.48 -9.41 4.66
N ALA A 13 -7.88 -10.38 3.83
CA ALA A 13 -8.97 -11.29 4.15
C ALA A 13 -8.69 -12.09 5.44
N SER A 14 -7.42 -12.49 5.67
CA SER A 14 -7.00 -13.16 6.91
C SER A 14 -7.18 -12.26 8.14
N VAL A 15 -6.78 -10.99 8.08
CA VAL A 15 -6.95 -10.03 9.19
C VAL A 15 -8.43 -9.78 9.48
N LEU A 16 -9.27 -9.62 8.46
CA LEU A 16 -10.71 -9.43 8.64
C LEU A 16 -11.40 -10.66 9.25
N GLY A 17 -10.96 -11.86 8.87
CA GLY A 17 -11.44 -13.11 9.48
C GLY A 17 -11.10 -13.21 10.96
N ASN A 18 -9.93 -12.72 11.36
CA ASN A 18 -9.47 -12.74 12.76
C ASN A 18 -10.16 -11.68 13.65
N LEU A 19 -10.87 -10.70 13.08
CA LEU A 19 -11.60 -9.67 13.84
C LEU A 19 -12.92 -10.18 14.45
N GLY A 20 -13.29 -11.45 14.23
CA GLY A 20 -14.46 -12.07 14.87
C GLY A 20 -15.81 -11.54 14.35
N LEU A 21 -15.85 -11.01 13.12
CA LEU A 21 -17.08 -10.47 12.54
C LEU A 21 -18.14 -11.56 12.33
N PRO A 22 -19.43 -11.28 12.58
CA PRO A 22 -20.53 -12.15 12.18
C PRO A 22 -20.44 -12.46 10.68
N LYS A 23 -20.66 -13.73 10.30
CA LYS A 23 -20.52 -14.20 8.91
C LYS A 23 -21.35 -13.36 7.92
N ASP A 24 -22.51 -12.88 8.36
CA ASP A 24 -23.42 -12.06 7.57
C ASP A 24 -22.87 -10.65 7.26
N SER A 25 -21.96 -10.16 8.10
CA SER A 25 -21.32 -8.84 7.96
C SER A 25 -19.96 -8.90 7.28
N PHE A 26 -19.40 -10.10 7.08
CA PHE A 26 -18.05 -10.27 6.53
C PHE A 26 -17.93 -9.72 5.11
N LEU A 27 -18.87 -10.07 4.22
CA LEU A 27 -18.84 -9.62 2.82
C LEU A 27 -19.00 -8.10 2.72
N THR A 28 -19.92 -7.52 3.51
CA THR A 28 -20.13 -6.07 3.57
C THR A 28 -18.89 -5.35 4.10
N SER A 29 -18.25 -5.88 5.13
CA SER A 29 -17.01 -5.31 5.70
C SER A 29 -15.84 -5.39 4.71
N LEU A 30 -15.73 -6.51 3.99
CA LEU A 30 -14.75 -6.70 2.93
C LEU A 30 -14.95 -5.67 1.81
N LEU A 31 -16.19 -5.48 1.35
CA LEU A 31 -16.52 -4.50 0.31
C LEU A 31 -16.23 -3.06 0.75
N LEU A 32 -16.71 -2.66 1.94
CA LEU A 32 -16.51 -1.31 2.46
C LEU A 32 -15.03 -1.01 2.70
N PHE A 33 -14.25 -1.99 3.16
CA PHE A 33 -12.82 -1.82 3.31
C PHE A 33 -12.13 -1.62 1.95
N ASN A 34 -12.41 -2.47 0.96
CA ASN A 34 -11.80 -2.33 -0.36
C ASN A 34 -12.13 -0.98 -0.99
N LEU A 35 -13.40 -0.55 -0.87
CA LEU A 35 -13.83 0.77 -1.32
C LEU A 35 -13.08 1.89 -0.59
N GLY A 36 -12.95 1.81 0.73
CA GLY A 36 -12.20 2.79 1.52
C GLY A 36 -10.72 2.85 1.13
N VAL A 37 -10.08 1.71 0.88
CA VAL A 37 -8.69 1.64 0.42
C VAL A 37 -8.52 2.25 -0.97
N GLU A 38 -9.41 1.92 -1.90
CA GLU A 38 -9.37 2.46 -3.26
C GLU A 38 -9.54 3.99 -3.25
N LEU A 39 -10.49 4.50 -2.47
CA LEU A 39 -10.69 5.94 -2.27
C LEU A 39 -9.46 6.61 -1.63
N GLY A 40 -8.86 5.97 -0.62
CA GLY A 40 -7.64 6.46 0.02
C GLY A 40 -6.46 6.51 -0.95
N GLN A 41 -6.26 5.46 -1.75
CA GLN A 41 -5.21 5.37 -2.77
C GLN A 41 -5.39 6.46 -3.83
N ILE A 42 -6.60 6.63 -4.38
CA ILE A 42 -6.91 7.68 -5.35
C ILE A 42 -6.60 9.05 -4.74
N SER A 43 -7.05 9.31 -3.52
CA SER A 43 -6.85 10.59 -2.83
C SER A 43 -5.35 10.91 -2.66
N ILE A 44 -4.56 9.93 -2.20
CA ILE A 44 -3.12 10.09 -1.99
C ILE A 44 -2.39 10.29 -3.32
N ILE A 45 -2.71 9.49 -4.35
CA ILE A 45 -2.11 9.63 -5.68
C ILE A 45 -2.41 11.00 -6.27
N LEU A 46 -3.65 11.46 -6.16
CA LEU A 46 -4.07 12.76 -6.68
C LEU A 46 -3.35 13.90 -5.96
N LEU A 47 -3.26 13.84 -4.62
CA LEU A 47 -2.51 14.81 -3.82
C LEU A 47 -1.03 14.82 -4.19
N ALA A 48 -0.38 13.66 -4.25
CA ALA A 48 1.02 13.55 -4.65
C ALA A 48 1.25 14.08 -6.08
N TYR A 49 0.34 13.81 -7.00
CA TYR A 49 0.42 14.32 -8.37
C TYR A 49 0.27 15.85 -8.42
N ILE A 50 -0.70 16.43 -7.72
CA ILE A 50 -0.91 17.88 -7.70
C ILE A 50 0.28 18.60 -7.06
N LEU A 51 0.77 18.09 -5.92
CA LEU A 51 1.84 18.74 -5.15
C LEU A 51 3.21 18.58 -5.79
N LEU A 52 3.52 17.41 -6.33
CA LEU A 52 4.86 17.07 -6.81
C LEU A 52 4.89 16.78 -8.31
N GLY A 53 3.97 15.95 -8.80
CA GLY A 53 3.92 15.50 -10.19
C GLY A 53 3.77 16.64 -11.20
N LYS A 54 2.84 17.57 -10.97
CA LYS A 54 2.54 18.69 -11.87
C LYS A 54 3.72 19.66 -12.03
N PHE A 55 4.47 19.92 -10.95
CA PHE A 55 5.53 20.93 -10.93
C PHE A 55 6.92 20.35 -11.22
N PHE A 56 7.19 19.13 -10.76
CA PHE A 56 8.52 18.53 -10.79
C PHE A 56 8.60 17.24 -11.62
N GLY A 57 7.47 16.62 -11.98
CA GLY A 57 7.42 15.29 -12.60
C GLY A 57 8.10 15.18 -13.97
N ASN A 58 8.12 16.27 -14.76
CA ASN A 58 8.75 16.28 -16.09
C ASN A 58 10.26 16.56 -16.06
N LYS A 59 10.85 16.84 -14.89
CA LYS A 59 12.29 17.15 -14.80
C LYS A 59 13.11 15.86 -14.68
N PRO A 60 14.15 15.65 -15.51
CA PRO A 60 14.95 14.42 -15.47
C PRO A 60 15.66 14.21 -14.13
N TYR A 61 15.96 15.29 -13.40
CA TYR A 61 16.53 15.26 -12.06
C TYR A 61 15.59 14.70 -10.99
N TYR A 62 14.27 14.85 -11.14
CA TYR A 62 13.27 14.37 -10.18
C TYR A 62 13.34 12.86 -10.04
N ARG A 63 13.47 12.14 -11.16
CA ARG A 63 13.62 10.69 -11.15
C ARG A 63 14.92 10.26 -10.46
N LYS A 64 16.04 10.88 -10.82
CA LYS A 64 17.38 10.47 -10.33
C LYS A 64 17.56 10.75 -8.84
N TYR A 65 17.16 11.93 -8.36
CA TYR A 65 17.46 12.39 -7.00
C TYR A 65 16.33 12.19 -6.00
N ILE A 66 15.09 11.95 -6.44
CA ILE A 66 13.96 11.76 -5.53
C ILE A 66 13.41 10.33 -5.66
N VAL A 67 12.99 9.92 -6.85
CA VAL A 67 12.29 8.64 -7.04
C VAL A 67 13.17 7.44 -6.68
N ILE A 68 14.41 7.39 -7.22
CA ILE A 68 15.34 6.27 -6.99
C ILE A 68 15.74 6.14 -5.50
N PRO A 69 16.27 7.16 -4.81
CA PRO A 69 16.66 7.03 -3.41
C PRO A 69 15.48 6.77 -2.48
N MET A 70 14.31 7.38 -2.73
CA MET A 70 13.11 7.10 -1.94
C MET A 70 12.66 5.63 -2.10
N SER A 71 12.72 5.09 -3.32
CA SER A 71 12.41 3.68 -3.57
C SER A 71 13.39 2.74 -2.87
N ALA A 72 14.68 3.07 -2.87
CA ALA A 72 15.69 2.30 -2.14
C ALA A 72 15.43 2.31 -0.63
N LEU A 73 15.04 3.45 -0.07
CA LEU A 73 14.68 3.58 1.34
C LEU A 73 13.44 2.74 1.70
N ILE A 74 12.42 2.74 0.85
CA ILE A 74 11.24 1.88 1.01
C ILE A 74 11.65 0.39 1.04
N VAL A 75 12.53 -0.04 0.13
CA VAL A 75 13.03 -1.43 0.10
C VAL A 75 13.78 -1.76 1.38
N ILE A 76 14.69 -0.89 1.85
CA ILE A 76 15.45 -1.10 3.08
C ILE A 76 14.52 -1.27 4.28
N ILE A 77 13.54 -0.38 4.44
CA ILE A 77 12.57 -0.45 5.55
C ILE A 77 11.71 -1.72 5.45
N ALA A 78 11.23 -2.05 4.25
CA ALA A 78 10.41 -3.25 4.04
C ALA A 78 11.20 -4.53 4.35
N THR A 79 12.46 -4.62 3.92
CA THR A 79 13.33 -5.75 4.23
C THR A 79 13.61 -5.84 5.72
N TYR A 80 13.91 -4.72 6.37
CA TYR A 80 14.12 -4.67 7.83
C TYR A 80 12.90 -5.20 8.59
N TRP A 81 11.69 -4.69 8.29
CA TRP A 81 10.47 -5.17 8.94
C TRP A 81 10.16 -6.64 8.63
N THR A 82 10.49 -7.12 7.44
CA THR A 82 10.32 -8.53 7.08
C THR A 82 11.22 -9.42 7.93
N ILE A 83 12.51 -9.08 8.05
CA ILE A 83 13.46 -9.81 8.90
C ILE A 83 13.01 -9.74 10.37
N GLN A 84 12.61 -8.55 10.83
CA GLN A 84 12.13 -8.34 12.18
C GLN A 84 10.95 -9.27 12.51
N ARG A 85 9.95 -9.37 11.63
CA ARG A 85 8.78 -10.24 11.87
C ARG A 85 9.06 -11.73 11.73
N ILE A 86 10.00 -12.14 10.89
CA ILE A 86 10.28 -13.58 10.69
C ILE A 86 11.13 -14.15 11.83
N PHE A 87 12.10 -13.38 12.33
CA PHE A 87 13.08 -13.89 13.29
C PHE A 87 12.86 -13.43 14.73
N PHE A 88 12.09 -12.37 14.95
CA PHE A 88 11.94 -11.74 16.28
C PHE A 88 10.48 -11.56 16.72
N SER A 89 9.50 -12.14 16.00
CA SER A 89 8.08 -12.23 16.39
C SER A 89 7.66 -13.69 16.49
#